data_AF-A0A961LZ80-F1
#
_entry.id   AF-A0A961LZ80-F1
#
_cell.length_a   1.000
_cell.length_b   1.000
_cell.length_c   1.000
_cell.angle_alpha   90.00
_cell.angle_beta   90.00
_cell.angle_gamma   90.00
#
_symmetry.space_group_name_H-M   'P 1'
#
loop_
_entity.id
_entity.type
_entity.pdbx_description
1 polymer ?
#
loop_
_entity_poly.entity_id
_entity_poly.type
_entity_poly.pdbx_seq_one_letter_code
_entity_poly.pdbx_strand_id
1 'polypeptide(L)' 'AYDQCIKASHLFNLLDARGVISVTERQAYIGRVRALAKKCADAFVITVAGGWTPESAAS' A
#
# COMPACT_ATOMS: atom_id res chain seq x y z
N ALA A 1 8.64 0.36 2.82
CA ALA A 1 7.16 0.23 2.84
C ALA A 1 6.62 -0.38 1.55
N TYR A 2 7.11 0.06 0.38
CA TYR A 2 6.71 -0.45 -0.94
C TYR A 2 6.89 -1.98 -1.09
N ASP A 3 8.06 -2.52 -0.74
CA ASP A 3 8.32 -3.97 -0.80
C ASP A 3 7.37 -4.80 0.06
N GLN A 4 6.98 -4.27 1.22
CA GLN A 4 6.01 -4.92 2.11
C GLN A 4 4.60 -4.91 1.50
N CYS A 5 4.25 -3.86 0.76
CA CYS A 5 3.00 -3.80 0.01
C CYS A 5 2.97 -4.84 -1.12
N ILE A 6 4.06 -4.97 -1.89
CA ILE A 6 4.17 -5.97 -2.95
C ILE A 6 4.09 -7.39 -2.37
N LYS A 7 4.85 -7.68 -1.31
CA LYS A 7 4.81 -8.98 -0.62
C LYS A 7 3.42 -9.31 -0.08
N ALA A 8 2.74 -8.35 0.54
CA ALA A 8 1.40 -8.53 1.06
C ALA A 8 0.37 -8.80 -0.06
N SER A 9 0.49 -8.11 -1.21
CA SER A 9 -0.39 -8.29 -2.36
C SER A 9 -0.18 -9.66 -3.02
N HIS A 10 1.07 -10.13 -3.13
CA HIS A 10 1.37 -11.46 -3.66
C HIS A 10 0.85 -12.58 -2.75
N LEU A 11 1.05 -12.45 -1.43
CA LEU A 11 0.55 -13.40 -0.45
C LEU A 11 -0.98 -13.46 -0.45
N PHE A 12 -1.65 -12.32 -0.57
CA PHE A 12 -3.10 -12.24 -0.72
C PHE A 12 -3.60 -13.04 -1.93
N ASN A 13 -3.01 -12.84 -3.11
CA ASN A 13 -3.41 -13.55 -4.33
C ASN A 13 -3.24 -15.08 -4.20
N LEU A 14 -2.16 -15.52 -3.54
CA LEU A 14 -1.91 -16.94 -3.25
C LEU A 14 -2.95 -17.56 -2.31
N LEU A 15 -3.35 -16.83 -1.27
CA LEU A 15 -4.38 -17.27 -0.33
C LEU A 15 -5.77 -17.28 -0.99
N ASP A 16 -6.07 -16.28 -1.83
CA ASP A 16 -7.33 -16.16 -2.56
C ASP A 16 -7.50 -17.28 -3.59
N ALA A 17 -6.44 -17.57 -4.35
CA ALA A 17 -6.43 -18.65 -5.33
C ALA A 17 -6.61 -20.04 -4.71
N ARG A 18 -6.21 -20.22 -3.44
CA ARG A 18 -6.41 -21.47 -2.69
C ARG A 18 -7.76 -21.54 -1.98
N GLY A 19 -8.59 -20.50 -2.04
CA GLY A 19 -9.90 -20.46 -1.41
C GLY A 19 -9.88 -20.53 0.12
N VAL A 20 -8.74 -20.26 0.76
CA VAL A 20 -8.54 -20.42 2.22
C VAL A 20 -9.00 -19.19 3.00
N ILE A 21 -9.28 -18.08 2.30
CA ILE A 21 -9.77 -16.83 2.90
C ILE A 21 -11.26 -16.64 2.63
N SER A 22 -12.02 -16.41 3.70
CA SER A 22 -13.44 -16.07 3.63
C SER A 22 -13.67 -14.68 3.03
N VAL A 23 -14.92 -14.39 2.65
CA VAL A 23 -15.32 -13.09 2.08
C VAL A 23 -15.00 -11.93 3.04
N THR A 24 -15.21 -12.11 4.34
CA THR A 24 -14.92 -11.09 5.36
C THR A 24 -13.42 -10.88 5.52
N GLU A 25 -12.63 -11.96 5.53
CA GLU A 25 -11.17 -11.88 5.60
C GLU A 25 -10.57 -11.22 4.36
N ARG A 26 -11.14 -11.47 3.19
CA ARG A 26 -10.74 -10.82 1.94
C ARG A 26 -10.86 -9.30 2.03
N GLN A 27 -11.99 -8.79 2.53
CA GLN A 27 -12.20 -7.35 2.70
C GLN A 27 -11.20 -6.73 3.68
N ALA A 28 -10.98 -7.38 4.82
CA ALA A 28 -10.00 -6.93 5.81
C ALA A 28 -8.57 -6.93 5.23
N TYR A 29 -8.21 -7.95 4.46
CA TYR A 29 -6.88 -8.07 3.86
C TYR A 29 -6.64 -7.00 2.79
N ILE A 30 -7.62 -6.76 1.91
CA ILE A 30 -7.58 -5.68 0.92
C ILE A 30 -7.42 -4.33 1.61
N GLY A 31 -8.15 -4.08 2.70
CA GLY A 31 -8.02 -2.86 3.50
C GLY A 31 -6.60 -2.64 4.02
N ARG A 32 -5.95 -3.69 4.54
CA ARG A 32 -4.56 -3.62 5.01
C ARG A 32 -3.56 -3.33 3.90
N VAL A 33 -3.68 -3.99 2.75
CA VAL A 33 -2.81 -3.76 1.58
C VAL A 33 -2.97 -2.33 1.07
N ARG A 34 -4.21 -1.83 0.97
CA ARG A 34 -4.49 -0.44 0.56
C ARG A 34 -3.91 0.57 1.54
N ALA A 35 -4.01 0.33 2.85
CA ALA A 35 -3.41 1.21 3.85
C ALA A 35 -1.87 1.27 3.74
N LEU A 36 -1.23 0.12 3.47
CA LEU A 36 0.20 0.05 3.19
C LEU A 36 0.57 0.83 1.92
N ALA A 37 -0.16 0.62 0.83
CA ALA A 37 0.06 1.34 -0.43
C ALA A 37 -0.09 2.86 -0.24
N LYS A 38 -1.14 3.29 0.47
CA LYS A 38 -1.37 4.70 0.80
C LYS A 38 -0.19 5.29 1.57
N LYS A 39 0.29 4.62 2.63
CA LYS A 39 1.46 5.08 3.38
C LYS A 39 2.72 5.19 2.50
N CYS A 40 2.88 4.31 1.52
CA CYS A 40 3.98 4.42 0.56
C CYS A 40 3.83 5.65 -0.35
N ALA A 41 2.60 5.90 -0.83
CA ALA A 41 2.30 7.06 -1.66
C ALA A 41 2.46 8.38 -0.88
N ASP A 42 1.93 8.47 0.33
CA ASP A 42 2.08 9.63 1.22
C ASP A 42 3.57 9.90 1.49
N ALA A 43 4.36 8.85 1.76
CA ALA A 43 5.81 8.96 1.94
C ALA A 43 6.56 9.30 0.65
N PHE A 44 6.04 8.96 -0.53
CA PHE A 44 6.65 9.31 -1.82
C PHE A 44 6.39 10.78 -2.16
N VAL A 45 5.19 11.29 -1.92
CA VAL A 45 4.80 12.69 -2.18
C VAL A 45 5.69 13.68 -1.44
N ILE A 46 6.17 13.35 -0.24
CA ILE A 46 7.09 14.20 0.54
C ILE A 46 8.55 14.15 0.04
N THR A 47 8.87 13.29 -0.93
CA THR A 47 10.20 13.23 -1.52
C THR A 47 10.32 14.18 -2.70
N VAL A 48 11.55 14.58 -3.03
CA VAL A 48 11.84 15.39 -4.23
C VAL A 48 11.34 14.69 -5.51
N ALA A 49 11.44 13.35 -5.56
CA ALA A 49 10.93 12.56 -6.68
C ALA A 49 9.39 12.57 -6.78
N GLY A 50 8.69 12.80 -5.67
CA GLY A 50 7.24 12.95 -5.60
C GLY A 50 6.73 14.35 -5.93
N GLY A 51 7.62 15.26 -6.32
CA GLY A 51 7.28 16.65 -6.64
C GLY A 51 7.33 17.61 -5.46
N TRP A 52 7.79 17.16 -4.28
CA TRP A 52 8.06 18.06 -3.17
C TRP A 52 9.27 18.94 -3.50
N THR A 53 9.07 20.26 -3.51
CA THR A 53 10.15 21.25 -3.63
C THR A 53 10.24 22.08 -2.35
N PRO A 54 11.43 22.56 -1.97
CA PRO A 54 11.60 23.42 -0.78
C PRO A 54 10.71 24.68 -0.80
N GLU A 55 10.39 25.18 -1.99
CA GLU A 55 9.51 26.35 -2.21
C GLU A 55 8.05 26.07 -1.87
N SER A 56 7.60 24.82 -1.99
CA SER A 56 6.22 24.41 -1.66
C SER A 56 5.90 24.41 -0.16
N ALA A 57 6.92 24.47 0.69
CA ALA A 57 6.76 24.53 2.15
C ALA A 57 6.76 25.97 2.71
N ALA A 58 7.02 26.98 1.85
CA ALA A 58 7.18 28.38 2.23
C ALA A 58 5.98 29.28 1.87
N SER A 59 4.89 28.72 1.32
CA SER A 59 3.60 29.40 1.10
C SER A 59 2.51 28.90 2.05
#